data_AF-A0A832LC10-F1
#
_entry.id   AF-A0A832LC10-F1
#
_cell.length_a   1.000
_cell.length_b   1.000
_cell.length_c   1.000
_cell.angle_alpha   90.00
_cell.angle_beta   90.00
_cell.angle_gamma   90.00
#
_symmetry.space_group_name_H-M   'P 1'
#
loop_
_entity.id
_entity.type
_entity.pdbx_description
1 polymer ?
#
loop_
_entity_poly.entity_id
_entity_poly.type
_entity_poly.pdbx_seq_one_letter_code
_entity_poly.pdbx_strand_id
1 'polypeptide(L)'
;MITLNINNFGAGSVTLKDYQRSSLCILNGKITVDPTHLDYMAATRLELDLPSDFAMPRSAMSAAILVSNEPLYRFGTVLHCWIEDNKLCIEKLTVWDSYGTYEIHINAAFVTRGYRGAFSQTSKKNLTIIDGGVLFRFKEYRYVETDSYVYFVALFKSFPYYSGYGQGPFTMQLSGFATDVLVEIPLIVNGMTLVPDQKGSMLTVGSFENGNLTFSYPENAQEIGGYYSFFNFFAVRG
;
A
#
# COMPACT_ATOMS: atom_id res chain seq x y z
N MET A 1 -15.90 3.72 -7.37
CA MET A 1 -14.91 4.78 -7.02
C MET A 1 -15.63 5.80 -6.17
N ILE A 2 -15.00 6.27 -5.09
CA ILE A 2 -15.52 7.30 -4.19
C ILE A 2 -14.58 8.52 -4.15
N THR A 3 -15.15 9.70 -3.95
CA THR A 3 -14.42 10.95 -3.79
C THR A 3 -14.75 11.58 -2.44
N LEU A 4 -13.73 11.82 -1.64
CA LEU A 4 -13.81 12.32 -0.27
C LEU A 4 -13.32 13.78 -0.27
N ASN A 5 -14.23 14.71 -0.03
CA ASN A 5 -13.95 16.15 -0.13
C ASN A 5 -13.72 16.83 1.22
N ILE A 6 -14.02 16.14 2.31
CA ILE A 6 -13.94 16.68 3.67
C ILE A 6 -12.98 15.81 4.48
N ASN A 7 -12.02 16.46 5.12
CA ASN A 7 -11.07 15.84 6.03
C ASN A 7 -10.64 16.82 7.12
N ASN A 8 -10.05 16.28 8.19
CA ASN A 8 -9.64 17.09 9.36
C ASN A 8 -8.15 17.49 9.34
N PHE A 9 -7.44 17.33 8.22
CA PHE A 9 -5.99 17.53 8.15
C PHE A 9 -5.53 18.40 6.98
N GLY A 10 -6.46 19.08 6.31
CA GLY A 10 -6.14 20.03 5.24
C GLY A 10 -5.71 19.40 3.92
N ALA A 11 -5.95 18.11 3.71
CA ALA A 11 -5.75 17.52 2.39
C ALA A 11 -6.76 18.05 1.39
N GLY A 12 -6.39 18.03 0.10
CA GLY A 12 -7.34 18.22 -0.98
C GLY A 12 -8.35 17.08 -1.10
N SER A 13 -9.13 17.11 -2.17
CA SER A 13 -10.04 16.01 -2.52
C SER A 13 -9.26 14.71 -2.74
N VAL A 14 -9.71 13.62 -2.12
CA VAL A 14 -9.11 12.29 -2.23
C VAL A 14 -10.04 11.40 -3.02
N THR A 15 -9.52 10.69 -4.02
CA THR A 15 -10.28 9.69 -4.78
C THR A 15 -9.74 8.30 -4.50
N LEU A 16 -10.63 7.39 -4.11
CA LEU A 16 -10.30 5.98 -3.85
C LEU A 16 -11.13 5.08 -4.77
N LYS A 17 -10.49 4.08 -5.38
CA LYS A 17 -11.25 2.93 -5.92
C LYS A 17 -11.77 2.12 -4.73
N ASP A 18 -12.97 1.57 -4.87
CA ASP A 18 -13.66 0.89 -3.80
C ASP A 18 -14.47 -0.30 -4.30
N TYR A 19 -14.56 -1.31 -3.43
CA TYR A 19 -15.54 -2.36 -3.48
C TYR A 19 -16.20 -2.43 -2.10
N GLN A 20 -17.52 -2.25 -2.04
CA GLN A 20 -18.21 -2.09 -0.77
C GLN A 20 -19.25 -3.18 -0.52
N ARG A 21 -19.16 -3.81 0.64
CA ARG A 21 -20.25 -4.52 1.31
C ARG A 21 -20.18 -4.23 2.80
N SER A 22 -21.29 -4.42 3.51
CA SER A 22 -21.32 -4.26 4.97
C SER A 22 -20.35 -5.19 5.72
N SER A 23 -19.99 -6.33 5.11
CA SER A 23 -19.08 -7.33 5.70
C SER A 23 -17.60 -7.17 5.32
N LEU A 24 -17.33 -6.62 4.14
CA LEU A 24 -16.00 -6.49 3.55
C LEU A 24 -16.00 -5.28 2.63
N CYS A 25 -15.10 -4.35 2.88
CA CYS A 25 -14.81 -3.23 2.00
C CYS A 25 -13.35 -3.28 1.59
N ILE A 26 -13.04 -2.92 0.34
CA ILE A 26 -11.65 -2.76 -0.12
C ILE A 26 -11.53 -1.36 -0.67
N LEU A 27 -10.49 -0.65 -0.22
CA LEU A 27 -10.18 0.70 -0.67
C LEU A 27 -8.77 0.70 -1.27
N ASN A 28 -8.63 1.39 -2.40
CA ASN A 28 -7.39 1.58 -3.13
C ASN A 28 -7.16 3.03 -3.49
N GLY A 29 -5.99 3.54 -3.12
CA GLY A 29 -5.53 4.87 -3.51
C GLY A 29 -4.48 5.37 -2.53
N LYS A 30 -4.21 6.67 -2.64
CA LYS A 30 -3.28 7.35 -1.74
C LYS A 30 -3.82 8.69 -1.32
N ILE A 31 -3.34 9.16 -0.18
CA ILE A 31 -3.55 10.50 0.32
C ILE A 31 -2.19 11.20 0.45
N THR A 32 -2.20 12.51 0.20
CA THR A 32 -1.04 13.38 0.40
C THR A 32 -1.28 14.18 1.66
N VAL A 33 -0.32 14.15 2.59
CA VAL A 33 -0.38 14.84 3.87
C VAL A 33 0.67 15.94 3.90
N ASP A 34 0.26 17.15 4.24
CA ASP A 34 1.15 18.29 4.50
C ASP A 34 1.29 18.51 6.01
N PRO A 35 2.44 18.17 6.61
CA PRO A 35 2.67 18.33 8.03
C PRO A 35 2.65 19.78 8.53
N THR A 36 2.75 20.75 7.62
CA THR A 36 2.74 22.18 7.95
C THR A 36 1.34 22.78 7.98
N HIS A 37 0.33 22.04 7.53
CA HIS A 37 -1.06 22.50 7.53
C HIS A 37 -1.60 22.58 8.97
N LEU A 38 -2.27 23.69 9.31
CA LEU A 38 -2.78 23.94 10.66
C LEU A 38 -3.75 22.85 11.13
N ASP A 39 -4.65 22.41 10.25
CA ASP A 39 -5.58 21.31 10.55
C ASP A 39 -4.84 20.00 10.86
N TYR A 40 -3.79 19.66 10.09
CA TYR A 40 -2.95 18.51 10.41
C TYR A 40 -2.32 18.65 11.80
N MET A 41 -1.74 19.81 12.10
CA MET A 41 -1.11 20.07 13.41
C MET A 41 -2.10 19.90 14.57
N ALA A 42 -3.34 20.34 14.39
CA ALA A 42 -4.42 20.22 15.38
C ALA A 42 -5.01 18.82 15.49
N ALA A 43 -4.98 18.03 14.41
CA ALA A 43 -5.52 16.68 14.38
C ALA A 43 -4.73 15.71 15.28
N THR A 44 -5.45 14.84 15.98
CA THR A 44 -4.88 13.73 16.79
C THR A 44 -4.83 12.42 16.01
N ARG A 45 -5.68 12.28 14.98
CA ARG A 45 -5.71 11.22 13.97
C ARG A 45 -6.23 11.83 12.67
N LEU A 46 -5.91 11.22 11.53
CA LEU A 46 -6.39 11.69 10.23
C LEU A 46 -7.76 11.08 9.95
N GLU A 47 -8.71 11.90 9.52
CA GLU A 47 -10.08 11.50 9.23
C GLU A 47 -10.52 12.04 7.89
N LEU A 48 -11.11 11.17 7.06
CA LEU A 48 -11.83 11.54 5.84
C LEU A 48 -13.29 11.13 5.99
N ASP A 49 -14.20 12.04 5.69
CA ASP A 49 -15.64 11.73 5.73
C ASP A 49 -16.01 10.83 4.55
N LEU A 50 -16.58 9.66 4.85
CA LEU A 50 -17.13 8.75 3.85
C LEU A 50 -18.54 9.21 3.43
N PRO A 51 -18.99 8.84 2.21
CA PRO A 51 -20.36 9.09 1.79
C PRO A 51 -21.40 8.56 2.78
N SER A 52 -22.55 9.23 2.90
CA SER A 52 -23.60 8.83 3.85
C SER A 52 -24.20 7.45 3.54
N ASP A 53 -24.10 7.00 2.30
CA ASP A 53 -24.54 5.69 1.81
C ASP A 53 -23.41 4.64 1.76
N PHE A 54 -22.23 4.95 2.31
CA PHE A 54 -21.11 4.00 2.36
C PHE A 54 -21.50 2.74 3.13
N ALA A 55 -21.26 1.57 2.54
CA ALA A 55 -21.91 0.33 3.00
C ALA A 55 -21.44 -0.19 4.37
N MET A 56 -20.24 0.20 4.82
CA MET A 56 -19.62 -0.27 6.06
C MET A 56 -19.56 0.84 7.10
N PRO A 57 -20.39 0.82 8.15
CA PRO A 57 -20.41 1.89 9.16
C PRO A 57 -19.23 1.79 10.16
N ARG A 58 -18.68 0.58 10.35
CA ARG A 58 -17.55 0.32 11.26
C ARG A 58 -16.77 -0.92 10.84
N SER A 59 -15.45 -0.89 10.98
CA SER A 59 -14.56 -2.02 10.68
C SER A 59 -13.72 -2.46 11.89
N ALA A 60 -13.11 -3.63 11.77
CA ALA A 60 -11.90 -3.97 12.51
C ALA A 60 -10.71 -3.12 12.03
N MET A 61 -9.61 -3.17 12.77
CA MET A 61 -8.38 -2.51 12.37
C MET A 61 -7.82 -3.12 11.07
N SER A 62 -7.43 -2.27 10.14
CA SER A 62 -6.70 -2.59 8.93
C SER A 62 -5.37 -1.81 8.90
N ALA A 63 -4.71 -1.80 7.75
CA ALA A 63 -3.39 -1.21 7.56
C ALA A 63 -3.38 -0.24 6.38
N ALA A 64 -2.72 0.91 6.56
CA ALA A 64 -2.23 1.75 5.48
C ALA A 64 -0.70 1.83 5.58
N ILE A 65 -0.01 2.29 4.53
CA ILE A 65 1.46 2.43 4.57
C ILE A 65 1.81 3.90 4.33
N LEU A 66 2.48 4.50 5.31
CA LEU A 66 3.11 5.81 5.16
C LEU A 66 4.40 5.65 4.35
N VAL A 67 4.57 6.51 3.35
CA VAL A 67 5.80 6.65 2.55
C VAL A 67 6.27 8.09 2.69
N SER A 68 7.34 8.31 3.46
CA SER A 68 7.87 9.67 3.68
C SER A 68 8.56 10.22 2.42
N ASN A 69 8.84 11.52 2.47
CA ASN A 69 9.76 12.18 1.55
C ASN A 69 11.19 12.29 2.12
N GLU A 70 11.54 11.46 3.11
CA GLU A 70 12.92 11.39 3.59
C GLU A 70 13.86 11.03 2.41
N PRO A 71 14.93 11.82 2.18
CA PRO A 71 15.83 11.60 1.07
C PRO A 71 16.43 10.19 1.05
N LEU A 72 16.83 9.74 -0.14
CA LEU A 72 17.50 8.45 -0.42
C LEU A 72 16.64 7.20 -0.24
N TYR A 73 15.86 7.09 0.84
CA TYR A 73 15.20 5.83 1.23
C TYR A 73 13.69 5.88 1.35
N ARG A 74 13.08 7.08 1.32
CA ARG A 74 11.63 7.28 1.48
C ARG A 74 11.05 6.44 2.63
N PHE A 75 11.72 6.48 3.78
CA PHE A 75 11.40 5.58 4.90
C PHE A 75 9.91 5.64 5.27
N GLY A 76 9.39 4.54 5.78
CA GLY A 76 7.98 4.50 6.15
C GLY A 76 7.58 3.30 6.98
N THR A 77 6.31 3.26 7.35
CA THR A 77 5.78 2.24 8.27
C THR A 77 4.32 1.96 7.99
N VAL A 78 3.84 0.85 8.53
CA VAL A 78 2.42 0.54 8.59
C VAL A 78 1.75 1.46 9.61
N LEU A 79 0.60 2.03 9.23
CA LEU A 79 -0.30 2.81 10.08
C LEU A 79 -1.56 2.01 10.36
N HIS A 80 -2.11 2.16 11.56
CA HIS A 80 -3.47 1.72 11.83
C HIS A 80 -4.47 2.50 10.97
N CYS A 81 -5.37 1.78 10.31
CA CYS A 81 -6.39 2.35 9.43
C CYS A 81 -7.73 1.63 9.65
N TRP A 82 -8.82 2.33 9.91
CA TRP A 82 -10.13 1.72 10.19
C TRP A 82 -11.29 2.62 9.79
N ILE A 83 -12.49 2.04 9.73
CA ILE A 83 -13.74 2.77 9.52
C ILE A 83 -14.47 2.87 10.85
N GLU A 84 -14.89 4.08 11.20
CA GLU A 84 -15.68 4.36 12.41
C GLU A 84 -16.57 5.57 12.14
N ASP A 85 -17.87 5.44 12.47
CA ASP A 85 -18.84 6.52 12.43
C ASP A 85 -18.85 7.28 11.08
N ASN A 86 -18.85 6.50 9.97
CA ASN A 86 -18.79 6.98 8.58
C ASN A 86 -17.54 7.80 8.24
N LYS A 87 -16.42 7.54 8.91
CA LYS A 87 -15.11 8.12 8.59
C LYS A 87 -14.09 7.04 8.32
N LEU A 88 -13.20 7.32 7.37
CA LEU A 88 -11.95 6.59 7.23
C LEU A 88 -10.93 7.24 8.16
N CYS A 89 -10.56 6.52 9.22
CA CYS A 89 -9.65 6.95 10.26
C CYS A 89 -8.27 6.34 10.03
N ILE A 90 -7.21 7.15 10.20
CA ILE A 90 -5.82 6.73 10.05
C ILE A 90 -5.03 7.30 11.23
N GLU A 91 -4.18 6.47 11.83
CA GLU A 91 -3.21 6.91 12.83
C GLU A 91 -2.31 8.02 12.28
N LYS A 92 -2.04 9.03 13.12
CA LYS A 92 -1.11 10.10 12.81
C LYS A 92 0.25 9.79 13.46
N LEU A 93 1.31 9.82 12.66
CA LEU A 93 2.69 9.76 13.14
C LEU A 93 3.43 11.01 12.70
N THR A 94 4.18 11.63 13.62
CA THR A 94 4.91 12.88 13.38
C THR A 94 6.40 12.66 13.12
N VAL A 95 6.85 11.41 13.15
CA VAL A 95 8.26 11.01 13.09
C VAL A 95 8.97 11.53 11.84
N TRP A 96 8.24 11.69 10.74
CA TRP A 96 8.78 12.15 9.44
C TRP A 96 8.32 13.55 9.02
N ASP A 97 7.65 14.30 9.90
CA ASP A 97 7.09 15.63 9.56
C ASP A 97 8.16 16.61 9.07
N SER A 98 9.40 16.48 9.57
CA SER A 98 10.53 17.33 9.17
C SER A 98 11.01 17.10 7.73
N TYR A 99 10.54 16.05 7.05
CA TYR A 99 10.90 15.74 5.66
C TYR A 99 9.87 16.25 4.64
N GLY A 100 8.95 17.10 5.08
CA GLY A 100 7.93 17.72 4.23
C GLY A 100 6.72 16.82 4.00
N THR A 101 5.98 17.12 2.94
CA THR A 101 4.79 16.37 2.53
C THR A 101 5.09 14.87 2.42
N TYR A 102 4.15 13.99 2.73
CA TYR A 102 4.31 12.55 2.54
C TYR A 102 3.03 11.90 2.00
N GLU A 103 3.15 10.65 1.57
CA GLU A 103 2.01 9.87 1.05
C GLU A 103 1.60 8.80 2.06
N ILE A 104 0.30 8.53 2.16
CA ILE A 104 -0.21 7.32 2.81
C ILE A 104 -0.98 6.53 1.76
N HIS A 105 -0.54 5.29 1.53
CA HIS A 105 -1.13 4.35 0.58
C HIS A 105 -2.13 3.46 1.29
N ILE A 106 -3.36 3.46 0.79
CA ILE A 106 -4.47 2.65 1.30
C ILE A 106 -4.76 1.61 0.23
N ASN A 107 -4.24 0.39 0.42
CA ASN A 107 -4.47 -0.74 -0.48
C ASN A 107 -4.94 -1.94 0.34
N ALA A 108 -6.08 -1.78 1.00
CA ALA A 108 -6.43 -2.55 2.18
C ALA A 108 -7.86 -3.04 2.15
N ALA A 109 -8.09 -4.17 2.85
CA ALA A 109 -9.41 -4.68 3.15
C ALA A 109 -9.82 -4.27 4.57
N PHE A 110 -11.07 -3.86 4.72
CA PHE A 110 -11.74 -3.56 5.96
C PHE A 110 -12.81 -4.62 6.17
N VAL A 111 -12.84 -5.24 7.35
CA VAL A 111 -13.76 -6.33 7.68
C VAL A 111 -14.59 -5.97 8.89
N THR A 112 -15.77 -6.57 9.03
CA THR A 112 -16.62 -6.33 10.21
C THR A 112 -15.89 -6.68 11.51
N ARG A 113 -15.90 -5.75 12.46
CA ARG A 113 -15.36 -5.98 13.80
C ARG A 113 -16.21 -7.02 14.54
N GLY A 114 -15.56 -8.06 15.07
CA GLY A 114 -16.24 -9.07 15.89
C GLY A 114 -17.15 -10.01 15.09
N TYR A 115 -16.85 -10.25 13.81
CA TYR A 115 -17.59 -11.20 12.98
C TYR A 115 -17.64 -12.60 13.62
N ARG A 116 -18.84 -13.20 13.69
CA ARG A 116 -19.10 -14.54 14.27
C ARG A 116 -19.72 -15.53 13.28
N GLY A 117 -19.79 -15.17 12.00
CA GLY A 117 -20.32 -16.05 10.97
C GLY A 117 -19.30 -17.09 10.50
N ALA A 118 -19.67 -17.84 9.47
CA ALA A 118 -18.78 -18.82 8.86
C ALA A 118 -17.75 -18.11 7.94
N PHE A 119 -16.51 -18.58 7.97
CA PHE A 119 -15.49 -18.17 7.01
C PHE A 119 -15.50 -19.13 5.82
N SER A 120 -15.53 -18.59 4.61
CA SER A 120 -15.27 -19.34 3.39
C SER A 120 -13.80 -19.16 3.00
N GLN A 121 -13.19 -20.25 2.55
CA GLN A 121 -11.82 -20.22 2.03
C GLN A 121 -11.84 -19.83 0.56
N THR A 122 -11.15 -18.75 0.19
CA THR A 122 -10.95 -18.41 -1.22
C THR A 122 -9.81 -19.23 -1.82
N SER A 123 -10.04 -19.77 -3.01
CA SER A 123 -9.07 -20.55 -3.78
C SER A 123 -7.79 -19.73 -4.04
N LYS A 124 -6.65 -20.42 -3.95
CA LYS A 124 -5.36 -19.85 -4.36
C LYS A 124 -5.26 -19.93 -5.87
N LYS A 125 -4.68 -18.90 -6.51
CA LYS A 125 -4.30 -18.96 -7.92
C LYS A 125 -2.79 -18.89 -8.03
N ASN A 126 -2.22 -19.73 -8.89
CA ASN A 126 -0.78 -19.78 -9.11
C ASN A 126 -0.38 -18.71 -10.12
N LEU A 127 0.71 -18.02 -9.81
CA LEU A 127 1.35 -17.02 -10.66
C LEU A 127 2.70 -17.54 -11.14
N THR A 128 3.07 -17.16 -12.36
CA THR A 128 4.40 -17.44 -12.93
C THR A 128 5.03 -16.14 -13.37
N ILE A 129 6.27 -15.89 -12.96
CA ILE A 129 7.07 -14.79 -13.50
C ILE A 129 7.51 -15.20 -14.90
N ILE A 130 7.04 -14.49 -15.93
CA ILE A 130 7.31 -14.80 -17.34
C ILE A 130 8.41 -13.92 -17.94
N ASP A 131 8.67 -12.77 -17.34
CA ASP A 131 9.76 -11.88 -17.70
C ASP A 131 10.38 -11.28 -16.43
N GLY A 132 11.72 -11.26 -16.39
CA GLY A 132 12.48 -10.90 -15.19
C GLY A 132 13.78 -11.68 -14.97
N GLY A 133 14.09 -12.69 -15.78
CA GLY A 133 15.35 -13.45 -15.71
C GLY A 133 15.69 -13.92 -14.29
N VAL A 134 16.91 -13.59 -13.82
CA VAL A 134 17.36 -13.85 -12.44
C VAL A 134 17.03 -12.71 -11.46
N LEU A 135 16.47 -11.60 -11.93
CA LEU A 135 16.21 -10.41 -11.12
C LEU A 135 15.05 -10.64 -10.15
N PHE A 136 14.00 -11.31 -10.60
CA PHE A 136 12.80 -11.57 -9.82
C PHE A 136 12.62 -13.05 -9.56
N ARG A 137 12.46 -13.40 -8.29
CA ARG A 137 12.15 -14.76 -7.88
C ARG A 137 11.39 -14.74 -6.57
N PHE A 138 10.17 -15.29 -6.57
CA PHE A 138 9.42 -15.48 -5.35
C PHE A 138 10.17 -16.43 -4.41
N LYS A 139 10.23 -16.05 -3.13
CA LYS A 139 10.47 -16.98 -2.03
C LYS A 139 9.15 -17.66 -1.69
N GLU A 140 8.14 -16.84 -1.38
CA GLU A 140 6.79 -17.25 -1.00
C GLU A 140 5.81 -16.19 -1.51
N TYR A 141 4.61 -16.60 -1.91
CA TYR A 141 3.55 -15.67 -2.24
C TYR A 141 2.16 -16.27 -1.98
N ARG A 142 1.17 -15.40 -1.86
CA ARG A 142 -0.24 -15.76 -1.83
C ARG A 142 -0.98 -14.83 -2.78
N TYR A 143 -1.60 -15.41 -3.79
CA TYR A 143 -2.50 -14.69 -4.67
C TYR A 143 -3.92 -15.25 -4.56
N VAL A 144 -4.88 -14.34 -4.45
CA VAL A 144 -6.31 -14.60 -4.45
C VAL A 144 -6.95 -13.64 -5.43
N GLU A 145 -7.78 -14.18 -6.31
CA GLU A 145 -8.51 -13.44 -7.32
C GLU A 145 -10.01 -13.72 -7.13
N THR A 146 -10.81 -12.67 -7.14
CA THR A 146 -12.27 -12.70 -7.14
C THR A 146 -12.77 -11.82 -8.28
N ASP A 147 -14.06 -11.81 -8.57
CA ASP A 147 -14.63 -10.96 -9.62
C ASP A 147 -14.50 -9.45 -9.32
N SER A 148 -14.36 -9.05 -8.05
CA SER A 148 -14.37 -7.64 -7.64
C SER A 148 -13.03 -7.12 -7.15
N TYR A 149 -12.13 -8.00 -6.72
CA TYR A 149 -10.84 -7.62 -6.16
C TYR A 149 -9.82 -8.75 -6.21
N VAL A 150 -8.56 -8.38 -6.04
CA VAL A 150 -7.44 -9.28 -5.80
C VAL A 150 -6.81 -9.03 -4.44
N TYR A 151 -6.19 -10.05 -3.88
CA TYR A 151 -5.26 -9.94 -2.76
C TYR A 151 -3.93 -10.56 -3.18
N PHE A 152 -2.85 -9.82 -3.01
CA PHE A 152 -1.52 -10.29 -3.36
C PHE A 152 -0.49 -9.88 -2.32
N VAL A 153 0.18 -10.90 -1.76
CA VAL A 153 1.39 -10.75 -0.95
C VAL A 153 2.49 -11.59 -1.57
N ALA A 154 3.69 -11.03 -1.67
CA ALA A 154 4.86 -11.73 -2.17
C ALA A 154 6.10 -11.31 -1.39
N LEU A 155 6.88 -12.31 -0.99
CA LEU A 155 8.22 -12.18 -0.44
C LEU A 155 9.21 -12.72 -1.46
N PHE A 156 10.29 -11.98 -1.73
CA PHE A 156 11.22 -12.31 -2.79
C PHE A 156 12.49 -12.98 -2.28
N LYS A 157 12.91 -14.05 -2.98
CA LYS A 157 14.26 -14.61 -2.87
C LYS A 157 15.25 -13.85 -3.75
N SER A 158 14.77 -13.26 -4.84
CA SER A 158 15.57 -12.36 -5.68
C SER A 158 14.67 -11.19 -6.09
N PHE A 159 15.20 -10.00 -5.92
CA PHE A 159 14.62 -8.72 -6.33
C PHE A 159 15.78 -7.84 -6.80
N PRO A 160 15.61 -6.89 -7.74
CA PRO A 160 16.65 -5.94 -8.07
C PRO A 160 17.21 -5.28 -6.80
N TYR A 161 18.51 -5.04 -6.76
CA TYR A 161 19.16 -4.27 -5.69
C TYR A 161 19.99 -3.17 -6.33
N TYR A 162 20.01 -2.00 -5.70
CA TYR A 162 20.51 -0.78 -6.34
C TYR A 162 21.98 -0.87 -6.74
N SER A 163 22.85 -1.40 -5.87
CA SER A 163 24.30 -1.44 -6.15
C SER A 163 24.69 -2.34 -7.33
N GLY A 164 23.83 -3.29 -7.72
CA GLY A 164 24.08 -4.19 -8.86
C GLY A 164 23.36 -3.78 -10.13
N TYR A 165 22.19 -3.16 -10.02
CA TYR A 165 21.30 -2.91 -11.17
C TYR A 165 20.86 -1.45 -11.32
N GLY A 166 21.33 -0.56 -10.45
CA GLY A 166 21.03 0.88 -10.50
C GLY A 166 19.59 1.21 -10.11
N GLN A 167 19.10 2.31 -10.66
CA GLN A 167 17.83 2.92 -10.28
C GLN A 167 16.60 2.22 -10.91
N GLY A 168 16.76 1.50 -12.01
CA GLY A 168 15.65 1.01 -12.84
C GLY A 168 15.40 1.91 -14.08
N PRO A 169 14.19 1.85 -14.70
CA PRO A 169 13.00 1.13 -14.23
C PRO A 169 13.17 -0.39 -14.30
N PHE A 170 12.51 -1.06 -13.36
CA PHE A 170 12.40 -2.52 -13.36
C PHE A 170 10.97 -2.93 -13.66
N THR A 171 10.81 -4.01 -14.41
CA THR A 171 9.50 -4.60 -14.71
C THR A 171 9.52 -6.08 -14.40
N MET A 172 8.56 -6.55 -13.59
CA MET A 172 8.27 -7.97 -13.38
C MET A 172 6.93 -8.28 -14.01
N GLN A 173 6.89 -9.24 -14.92
CA GLN A 173 5.65 -9.65 -15.60
C GLN A 173 5.15 -10.99 -15.06
N LEU A 174 3.84 -11.06 -14.78
CA LEU A 174 3.19 -12.23 -14.23
C LEU A 174 2.17 -12.82 -15.21
N SER A 175 2.29 -14.12 -15.49
CA SER A 175 1.20 -14.91 -16.04
C SER A 175 0.28 -15.41 -14.93
N GLY A 176 -1.02 -15.44 -15.22
CA GLY A 176 -2.07 -15.87 -14.30
C GLY A 176 -2.61 -14.77 -13.37
N PHE A 177 -2.14 -13.53 -13.52
CA PHE A 177 -2.66 -12.38 -12.78
C PHE A 177 -3.87 -11.75 -13.50
N ALA A 178 -4.77 -11.12 -12.73
CA ALA A 178 -5.93 -10.41 -13.26
C ALA A 178 -5.54 -9.27 -14.22
N THR A 179 -6.21 -9.18 -15.36
CA THR A 179 -5.87 -8.25 -16.46
C THR A 179 -6.60 -6.90 -16.41
N ASP A 180 -7.24 -6.61 -15.28
CA ASP A 180 -8.10 -5.45 -15.02
C ASP A 180 -7.78 -4.82 -13.66
N VAL A 181 -6.51 -4.90 -13.26
CA VAL A 181 -6.02 -4.34 -12.01
C VAL A 181 -5.02 -3.24 -12.35
N LEU A 182 -5.29 -2.05 -11.81
CA LEU A 182 -4.40 -0.90 -11.81
C LEU A 182 -4.33 -0.35 -10.38
N VAL A 183 -3.15 -0.47 -9.76
CA VAL A 183 -2.92 -0.04 -8.38
C VAL A 183 -1.47 0.42 -8.19
N GLU A 184 -1.29 1.52 -7.47
CA GLU A 184 0.02 1.95 -7.00
C GLU A 184 0.26 1.35 -5.60
N ILE A 185 1.40 0.71 -5.38
CA ILE A 185 1.71 0.00 -4.14
C ILE A 185 3.07 0.40 -3.58
N PRO A 186 3.21 0.51 -2.25
CA PRO A 186 4.50 0.54 -1.60
C PRO A 186 5.18 -0.83 -1.67
N LEU A 187 6.48 -0.80 -1.93
CA LEU A 187 7.38 -1.94 -1.93
C LEU A 187 8.32 -1.78 -0.75
N ILE A 188 8.37 -2.78 0.13
CA ILE A 188 9.34 -2.82 1.23
C ILE A 188 10.62 -3.43 0.67
N VAL A 189 11.69 -2.65 0.68
CA VAL A 189 12.91 -2.93 -0.08
C VAL A 189 14.16 -2.69 0.77
N ASN A 190 14.11 -2.95 2.08
CA ASN A 190 15.33 -2.95 2.90
C ASN A 190 16.40 -3.82 2.25
N GLY A 191 17.60 -3.28 2.07
CA GLY A 191 18.75 -4.12 1.76
C GLY A 191 19.35 -4.73 3.02
N MET A 192 20.60 -5.17 2.91
CA MET A 192 21.27 -5.94 3.96
C MET A 192 21.88 -5.06 5.05
N THR A 193 22.01 -3.76 4.81
CA THR A 193 22.66 -2.82 5.72
C THR A 193 21.63 -2.18 6.65
N LEU A 194 21.81 -2.35 7.96
CA LEU A 194 21.04 -1.63 8.97
C LEU A 194 21.60 -0.21 9.07
N VAL A 195 20.75 0.79 8.82
CA VAL A 195 21.12 2.19 9.03
C VAL A 195 20.97 2.51 10.52
N PRO A 196 21.99 3.10 11.18
CA PRO A 196 21.85 3.56 12.56
C PRO A 196 20.65 4.51 12.71
N ASP A 197 19.91 4.37 13.80
CA ASP A 197 18.71 5.18 14.09
C ASP A 197 17.60 5.12 13.03
N GLN A 198 17.61 4.08 12.18
CA GLN A 198 16.58 3.85 11.19
C GLN A 198 15.19 3.81 11.82
N LYS A 199 14.31 4.70 11.34
CA LYS A 199 12.89 4.71 11.68
C LYS A 199 12.12 4.16 10.49
N GLY A 200 11.41 3.06 10.70
CA GLY A 200 10.65 2.40 9.64
C GLY A 200 11.48 1.58 8.66
N SER A 201 10.87 1.19 7.55
CA SER A 201 11.48 0.38 6.48
C SER A 201 11.87 1.26 5.30
N MET A 202 12.87 0.85 4.52
CA MET A 202 13.21 1.50 3.26
C MET A 202 12.13 1.14 2.24
N LEU A 203 11.59 2.14 1.56
CA LEU A 203 10.47 1.96 0.64
C LEU A 203 10.81 2.47 -0.75
N THR A 204 10.18 1.86 -1.73
CA THR A 204 9.89 2.54 -2.99
C THR A 204 8.42 2.31 -3.35
N VAL A 205 7.94 2.95 -4.41
CA VAL A 205 6.57 2.84 -4.87
C VAL A 205 6.59 2.27 -6.29
N GLY A 206 5.75 1.28 -6.54
CA GLY A 206 5.57 0.67 -7.85
C GLY A 206 4.11 0.71 -8.29
N SER A 207 3.89 0.55 -9.58
CA SER A 207 2.56 0.35 -10.16
C SER A 207 2.40 -1.09 -10.60
N PHE A 208 1.30 -1.72 -10.19
CA PHE A 208 0.83 -2.98 -10.75
C PHE A 208 -0.26 -2.69 -11.77
N GLU A 209 0.00 -3.04 -13.03
CA GLU A 209 -0.95 -2.92 -14.13
C GLU A 209 -1.00 -4.24 -14.91
N ASN A 210 -2.15 -4.91 -14.86
CA ASN A 210 -2.44 -6.10 -15.66
C ASN A 210 -1.38 -7.21 -15.57
N GLY A 211 -0.83 -7.42 -14.37
CA GLY A 211 0.21 -8.42 -14.09
C GLY A 211 1.64 -7.90 -14.21
N ASN A 212 1.83 -6.64 -14.54
CA ASN A 212 3.15 -6.01 -14.63
C ASN A 212 3.39 -5.12 -13.41
N LEU A 213 4.39 -5.47 -12.61
CA LEU A 213 4.93 -4.55 -11.59
C LEU A 213 6.02 -3.71 -12.24
N THR A 214 5.86 -2.39 -12.24
CA THR A 214 6.90 -1.44 -12.67
C THR A 214 7.25 -0.49 -11.54
N PHE A 215 8.54 -0.28 -11.29
CA PHE A 215 9.03 0.64 -10.27
C PHE A 215 10.47 1.08 -10.56
N SER A 216 10.91 2.13 -9.87
CA SER A 216 12.30 2.58 -9.81
C SER A 216 12.69 2.86 -8.36
N TYR A 217 13.98 2.82 -8.04
CA TYR A 217 14.47 3.31 -6.76
C TYR A 217 14.61 4.84 -6.76
N PRO A 218 14.66 5.47 -5.57
CA PRO A 218 15.09 6.85 -5.47
C PRO A 218 16.50 7.04 -6.06
N GLU A 219 16.76 8.20 -6.64
CA GLU A 219 18.09 8.54 -7.12
C GLU A 219 19.07 8.55 -5.95
N ASN A 220 20.29 8.04 -6.18
CA ASN A 220 21.35 7.95 -5.17
C ASN A 220 21.03 7.06 -3.95
N ALA A 221 19.97 6.25 -4.00
CA ALA A 221 19.73 5.24 -2.98
C ALA A 221 20.93 4.28 -2.87
N GLN A 222 21.17 3.72 -1.69
CA GLN A 222 22.24 2.75 -1.45
C GLN A 222 21.68 1.57 -0.67
N GLU A 223 22.19 0.36 -0.90
CA GLU A 223 21.80 -0.80 -0.06
C GLU A 223 20.28 -1.00 0.05
N ILE A 224 19.55 -0.81 -1.05
CA ILE A 224 18.09 -1.00 -1.16
C ILE A 224 17.80 -2.13 -2.16
N GLY A 225 16.75 -2.91 -1.89
CA GLY A 225 16.30 -4.03 -2.69
C GLY A 225 16.97 -5.36 -2.34
N GLY A 226 16.83 -6.35 -3.22
CA GLY A 226 17.42 -7.68 -3.03
C GLY A 226 16.58 -8.63 -2.19
N TYR A 227 17.26 -9.50 -1.44
CA TYR A 227 16.65 -10.57 -0.67
C TYR A 227 15.61 -10.03 0.33
N TYR A 228 14.49 -10.74 0.43
CA TYR A 228 13.40 -10.42 1.36
C TYR A 228 12.69 -9.08 1.13
N SER A 229 12.91 -8.42 -0.01
CA SER A 229 11.98 -7.41 -0.49
C SER A 229 10.57 -8.01 -0.56
N PHE A 230 9.53 -7.24 -0.26
CA PHE A 230 8.16 -7.73 -0.25
C PHE A 230 7.12 -6.63 -0.48
N PHE A 231 5.91 -7.06 -0.79
CA PHE A 231 4.72 -6.22 -0.79
C PHE A 231 3.51 -7.01 -0.30
N ASN A 232 2.47 -6.28 0.11
CA ASN A 232 1.18 -6.82 0.50
C ASN A 232 0.10 -5.80 0.15
N PHE A 233 -0.87 -6.19 -0.70
CA PHE A 233 -1.95 -5.29 -1.08
C PHE A 233 -3.25 -6.05 -1.41
N PHE A 234 -4.36 -5.36 -1.20
CA PHE A 234 -5.63 -5.62 -1.90
C PHE A 234 -5.73 -4.67 -3.09
N ALA A 235 -6.40 -5.06 -4.16
CA ALA A 235 -6.74 -4.16 -5.26
C ALA A 235 -8.12 -4.45 -5.85
N VAL A 236 -8.96 -3.44 -6.00
CA VAL A 236 -10.25 -3.50 -6.72
C VAL A 236 -9.97 -3.75 -8.20
N ARG A 237 -10.78 -4.63 -8.81
CA ARG A 237 -10.76 -4.93 -10.24
C ARG A 237 -11.72 -4.00 -10.98
N GLY A 238 -11.35 -3.61 -12.20
CA GLY A 238 -12.13 -2.70 -13.05
C GLY A 238 -11.44 -1.35 -13.32
#